data_AF-D9SSC3-F1
#
_entry.id   AF-D9SSC3-F1
#
_cell.length_a   1.000
_cell.length_b   1.000
_cell.length_c   1.000
_cell.angle_alpha   90.00
_cell.angle_beta   90.00
_cell.angle_gamma   90.00
#
_symmetry.space_group_name_H-M   'P 1'
#
loop_
_entity.id
_entity.type
_entity.pdbx_description
1 polymer ?
#
loop_
_entity_poly.entity_id
_entity_poly.type
_entity_poly.pdbx_seq_one_letter_code
_entity_poly.pdbx_strand_id
1 'polypeptide(L)'
;MEYILNDTDIFDTGIDKKFRLVIENNIGSFTKDKAYVFKVSFHVNLLNDVRFEKFDILPRVTNKGKIEDKIGDVMSHQLNVLEKILSENNIESYSTTIQGENLEKENMIKIELYEDNSETNFDKRGRRINRIKVSSIIPNLSGVKQNVSRLASERISQIFYDFMNVVKDRKLMSKILGVEETYDDDILIRAFYEQYRELWFTTKQRENELLDLLKERSRVALEEYFEEQSEGN
;
A
#
# COMPACT_ATOMS: atom_id res chain seq x y z
N MET A 1 2.15 16.88 -7.08
CA MET A 1 3.08 17.95 -6.66
C MET A 1 4.09 17.36 -5.71
N GLU A 2 5.34 17.81 -5.78
CA GLU A 2 6.43 17.35 -4.92
C GLU A 2 7.18 18.57 -4.38
N TYR A 3 7.49 18.57 -3.08
CA TYR A 3 8.18 19.63 -2.37
C TYR A 3 9.27 19.04 -1.49
N ILE A 4 10.43 19.71 -1.44
CA ILE A 4 11.57 19.29 -0.62
C ILE A 4 11.87 20.37 0.40
N LEU A 5 11.82 20.00 1.68
CA LEU A 5 12.29 20.83 2.79
C LEU A 5 13.71 20.41 3.13
N ASN A 6 14.69 21.21 2.68
CA ASN A 6 16.09 21.04 3.05
C ASN A 6 16.35 21.54 4.48
N ASP A 7 17.44 21.08 5.09
CA ASP A 7 17.85 21.42 6.46
C ASP A 7 16.71 21.25 7.48
N THR A 8 15.94 20.18 7.28
CA THR A 8 14.70 19.88 8.00
C THR A 8 14.63 18.37 8.18
N ASP A 9 14.43 17.90 9.40
CA ASP A 9 14.18 16.49 9.68
C ASP A 9 12.90 16.30 10.48
N ILE A 10 12.60 15.05 10.86
CA ILE A 10 11.38 14.70 11.59
C ILE A 10 11.32 15.30 13.00
N PHE A 11 12.43 15.82 13.52
CA PHE A 11 12.51 16.46 14.84
C PHE A 11 12.48 17.99 14.75
N ASP A 12 12.36 18.56 13.56
CA ASP A 12 12.27 20.01 13.39
C ASP A 12 10.93 20.52 13.94
N THR A 13 11.00 21.28 15.03
CA THR A 13 9.82 21.91 15.65
C THR A 13 9.28 23.10 14.86
N GLY A 14 10.05 23.61 13.89
CA GLY A 14 9.67 24.67 12.96
C GLY A 14 9.28 24.16 11.57
N ILE A 15 9.07 22.85 11.40
CA ILE A 15 8.63 22.27 10.13
C ILE A 15 7.32 22.88 9.63
N ASP A 16 6.46 23.31 10.55
CA ASP A 16 5.19 23.96 10.28
C ASP A 16 5.37 25.26 9.49
N LYS A 17 6.28 26.13 9.92
CA LYS A 17 6.57 27.41 9.28
C LYS A 17 7.14 27.19 7.88
N LYS A 18 8.07 26.23 7.75
CA LYS A 18 8.69 25.89 6.46
C LYS A 18 7.64 25.37 5.47
N PHE A 19 6.77 24.47 5.91
CA PHE A 19 5.73 23.93 5.05
C PHE A 19 4.63 24.95 4.73
N ARG A 20 4.24 25.80 5.68
CA ARG A 20 3.29 26.88 5.44
C ARG A 20 3.75 27.81 4.31
N LEU A 21 5.02 28.22 4.32
CA LEU A 21 5.59 29.04 3.25
C LEU A 21 5.52 28.34 1.88
N VAL A 22 5.74 27.03 1.83
CA VAL A 22 5.60 26.25 0.59
C VAL A 22 4.16 26.27 0.10
N ILE A 23 3.19 26.03 0.97
CA ILE A 23 1.76 26.02 0.60
C ILE A 23 1.28 27.40 0.16
N GLU A 24 1.61 28.46 0.90
CA GLU A 24 1.22 29.84 0.56
C GLU A 24 1.75 30.26 -0.82
N ASN A 25 3.02 29.93 -1.12
CA ASN A 25 3.64 30.25 -2.41
C ASN A 25 3.07 29.44 -3.58
N ASN A 26 2.46 28.28 -3.31
CA ASN A 26 1.94 27.37 -4.33
C ASN A 26 0.41 27.23 -4.27
N ILE A 27 -0.29 28.10 -3.54
CA ILE A 27 -1.73 27.94 -3.29
C ILE A 27 -2.54 27.93 -4.60
N GLY A 28 -2.11 28.69 -5.60
CA GLY A 28 -2.75 28.75 -6.92
C GLY A 28 -2.62 27.47 -7.76
N SER A 29 -1.76 26.52 -7.35
CA SER A 29 -1.62 25.22 -8.01
C SER A 29 -2.71 24.21 -7.59
N PHE A 30 -3.41 24.47 -6.48
CA PHE A 30 -4.45 23.59 -5.98
C PHE A 30 -5.80 23.86 -6.64
N THR A 31 -6.43 22.80 -7.12
CA THR A 31 -7.76 22.87 -7.72
C THR A 31 -8.80 22.88 -6.62
N LYS A 32 -9.71 23.85 -6.68
CA LYS A 32 -10.83 23.95 -5.74
C LYS A 32 -11.69 22.68 -5.79
N ASP A 33 -12.18 22.25 -4.63
CA ASP A 33 -13.08 21.10 -4.45
C ASP A 33 -12.46 19.72 -4.78
N LYS A 34 -11.19 19.66 -5.20
CA LYS A 34 -10.41 18.43 -5.32
C LYS A 34 -9.83 18.01 -3.97
N ALA A 35 -9.74 16.70 -3.78
CA ALA A 35 -9.08 16.10 -2.63
C ALA A 35 -7.66 15.67 -3.02
N TYR A 36 -6.75 15.70 -2.06
CA TYR A 36 -5.34 15.36 -2.25
C TYR A 36 -4.90 14.24 -1.30
N VAL A 37 -4.20 13.25 -1.84
CA VAL A 37 -3.43 12.28 -1.07
C VAL A 37 -2.14 12.97 -0.63
N PHE A 38 -1.92 13.05 0.69
CA PHE A 38 -0.79 13.74 1.29
C PHE A 38 0.21 12.76 1.88
N LYS A 39 1.46 12.88 1.48
CA LYS A 39 2.53 11.98 1.90
C LYS A 39 3.76 12.76 2.31
N VAL A 40 4.33 12.38 3.44
CA VAL A 40 5.53 12.98 4.03
C VAL A 40 6.55 11.87 4.20
N SER A 41 7.73 12.02 3.63
CA SER A 41 8.85 11.10 3.79
C SER A 41 9.98 11.78 4.55
N PHE A 42 10.59 11.06 5.49
CA PHE A 42 11.86 11.41 6.14
C PHE A 42 12.88 10.28 5.94
N HIS A 43 14.15 10.55 6.24
CA HIS A 43 15.19 9.55 6.08
C HIS A 43 15.10 8.43 7.12
N VAL A 44 15.02 7.17 6.69
CA VAL A 44 14.79 6.00 7.57
C VAL A 44 15.85 5.80 8.64
N ASN A 45 17.11 6.22 8.41
CA ASN A 45 18.17 6.14 9.43
C ASN A 45 17.82 6.86 10.74
N LEU A 46 16.99 7.91 10.68
CA LEU A 46 16.59 8.67 11.86
C LEU A 46 15.84 7.82 12.89
N LEU A 47 15.29 6.66 12.51
CA LEU A 47 14.63 5.74 13.45
C LEU A 47 15.53 5.28 14.59
N ASN A 48 16.86 5.35 14.44
CA ASN A 48 17.83 5.00 15.48
C ASN A 48 18.31 6.22 16.27
N ASP A 49 17.77 7.41 16.02
CA ASP A 49 18.20 8.67 16.63
C ASP A 49 17.59 8.82 18.05
N VAL A 50 18.46 9.10 19.02
CA VAL A 50 18.12 9.35 20.43
C VAL A 50 17.13 10.50 20.62
N ARG A 51 16.99 11.40 19.64
CA ARG A 51 16.04 12.51 19.69
C ARG A 51 14.59 12.05 19.80
N PHE A 52 14.24 10.85 19.34
CA PHE A 52 12.88 10.30 19.54
C PHE A 52 12.52 10.17 21.03
N GLU A 53 13.47 9.74 21.87
CA GLU A 53 13.24 9.61 23.32
C GLU A 53 13.08 10.96 24.01
N LYS A 54 13.80 11.97 23.50
CA LYS A 54 13.86 13.31 24.09
C LYS A 54 12.82 14.27 23.52
N PHE A 55 12.10 13.87 22.47
CA PHE A 55 11.13 14.74 21.81
C PHE A 55 9.92 14.97 22.72
N ASP A 56 9.72 16.22 23.12
CA ASP A 56 8.72 16.60 24.10
C ASP A 56 7.32 16.65 23.48
N ILE A 57 6.59 15.54 23.62
CA ILE A 57 5.21 15.39 23.20
C ILE A 57 4.43 14.56 24.21
N LEU A 58 3.16 14.93 24.37
CA LEU A 58 2.20 14.14 25.12
C LEU A 58 2.03 12.78 24.44
N PRO A 59 2.22 11.67 25.17
CA PRO A 59 2.08 10.34 24.61
C PRO A 59 0.62 10.08 24.24
N ARG A 60 0.41 9.26 23.20
CA ARG A 60 -0.95 8.78 22.86
C ARG A 60 -1.48 7.86 23.95
N VAL A 61 -2.81 7.76 24.06
CA VAL A 61 -3.50 6.90 25.03
C VAL A 61 -3.08 5.42 24.93
N THR A 62 -2.71 4.97 23.73
CA THR A 62 -2.29 3.59 23.46
C THR A 62 -0.81 3.33 23.71
N ASN A 63 -0.02 4.34 24.06
CA ASN A 63 1.43 4.23 24.26
C ASN A 63 1.72 3.39 25.52
N LYS A 64 2.55 2.35 25.39
CA LYS A 64 2.95 1.43 26.46
C LYS A 64 4.36 1.70 27.00
N GLY A 65 4.95 2.84 26.64
CA GLY A 65 6.27 3.29 27.04
C GLY A 65 7.42 2.68 26.23
N LYS A 66 7.14 2.04 25.09
CA LYS A 66 8.19 1.45 24.24
C LYS A 66 8.75 2.47 23.24
N ILE A 67 9.97 2.22 22.76
CA ILE A 67 10.61 3.10 21.76
C ILE A 67 9.79 3.19 20.47
N GLU A 68 9.18 2.08 20.03
CA GLU A 68 8.34 2.04 18.83
C GLU A 68 7.08 2.90 19.00
N ASP A 69 6.50 2.91 20.21
CA ASP A 69 5.36 3.78 20.52
C ASP A 69 5.78 5.25 20.45
N LYS A 70 7.00 5.57 20.92
CA LYS A 70 7.52 6.94 20.91
C LYS A 70 7.83 7.43 19.49
N ILE A 71 8.39 6.56 18.64
CA ILE A 71 8.54 6.82 17.21
C ILE A 71 7.18 7.12 16.57
N GLY A 72 6.18 6.27 16.85
CA GLY A 72 4.82 6.45 16.35
C GLY A 72 4.18 7.77 16.79
N ASP A 73 4.40 8.17 18.04
CA ASP A 73 3.90 9.43 18.60
C ASP A 73 4.54 10.65 17.92
N VAL A 74 5.87 10.66 17.75
CA VAL A 74 6.58 11.77 17.11
C VAL A 74 6.18 11.90 15.64
N MET A 75 6.19 10.79 14.90
CA MET A 75 5.76 10.78 13.50
C MET A 75 4.32 11.28 13.37
N SER A 76 3.41 10.81 14.23
CA SER A 76 2.04 11.31 14.24
C SER A 76 1.94 12.78 14.56
N HIS A 77 2.70 13.25 15.54
CA HIS A 77 2.65 14.65 15.95
C HIS A 77 3.01 15.53 14.76
N GLN A 78 4.12 15.20 14.08
CA GLN A 78 4.57 15.93 12.91
C GLN A 78 3.58 15.86 11.74
N LEU A 79 3.01 14.68 11.46
CA LEU A 79 1.98 14.55 10.44
C LEU A 79 0.77 15.46 10.75
N ASN A 80 0.28 15.45 11.98
CA ASN A 80 -0.85 16.28 12.40
C ASN A 80 -0.55 17.78 12.25
N VAL A 81 0.66 18.21 12.58
CA VAL A 81 1.12 19.60 12.41
C VAL A 81 1.05 20.01 10.94
N LEU A 82 1.54 19.15 10.04
CA LEU A 82 1.54 19.44 8.60
C LEU A 82 0.13 19.37 7.99
N GLU A 83 -0.69 18.43 8.41
CA GLU A 83 -2.10 18.33 8.00
C GLU A 83 -2.89 19.59 8.37
N LYS A 84 -2.59 20.16 9.55
CA LYS A 84 -3.24 21.39 10.01
C LYS A 84 -3.02 22.52 9.00
N ILE A 85 -1.82 22.64 8.44
CA ILE A 85 -1.49 23.67 7.44
C ILE A 85 -2.33 23.51 6.17
N LEU A 86 -2.51 22.27 5.69
CA LEU A 86 -3.39 22.00 4.56
C LEU A 86 -4.83 22.42 4.86
N SER A 87 -5.34 22.05 6.05
CA SER A 87 -6.69 22.41 6.47
C SER A 87 -6.90 23.91 6.66
N GLU A 88 -5.91 24.64 7.21
CA GLU A 88 -5.92 26.09 7.37
C GLU A 88 -6.00 26.81 6.01
N ASN A 89 -5.51 26.18 4.94
CA ASN A 89 -5.52 26.68 3.57
C ASN A 89 -6.66 26.12 2.70
N ASN A 90 -7.66 25.46 3.30
CA ASN A 90 -8.79 24.83 2.61
C ASN A 90 -8.40 23.76 1.58
N ILE A 91 -7.26 23.08 1.78
CA ILE A 91 -6.84 21.95 0.96
C ILE A 91 -7.36 20.66 1.61
N GLU A 92 -8.31 20.00 0.96
CA GLU A 92 -8.87 18.73 1.46
C GLU A 92 -7.82 17.62 1.31
N SER A 93 -7.40 17.05 2.44
CA SER A 93 -6.60 15.83 2.45
C SER A 93 -7.20 14.81 3.42
N TYR A 94 -7.76 13.74 2.84
CA TYR A 94 -8.40 12.66 3.59
C TYR A 94 -7.48 11.47 3.79
N SER A 95 -6.51 11.25 2.89
CA SER A 95 -5.53 10.17 2.99
C SER A 95 -4.17 10.78 3.24
N THR A 96 -3.64 10.54 4.43
CA THR A 96 -2.39 11.14 4.88
C THR A 96 -1.42 10.05 5.33
N THR A 97 -0.15 10.21 5.00
CA THR A 97 0.88 9.25 5.37
C THR A 97 2.16 9.97 5.77
N ILE A 98 2.78 9.51 6.84
CA ILE A 98 4.18 9.82 7.13
C ILE A 98 5.01 8.55 7.17
N GLN A 99 6.16 8.57 6.52
CA GLN A 99 6.95 7.37 6.32
C GLN A 99 8.46 7.60 6.36
N GLY A 100 9.20 6.59 6.83
CA GLY A 100 10.66 6.56 6.66
C GLY A 100 11.03 5.90 5.34
N GLU A 101 11.85 6.58 4.56
CA GLU A 101 12.31 6.20 3.23
C GLU A 101 13.83 6.43 3.10
N ASN A 102 14.48 5.76 2.16
CA ASN A 102 15.89 6.02 1.83
C ASN A 102 15.99 7.30 1.00
N LEU A 103 15.88 8.44 1.68
CA LEU A 103 16.09 9.75 1.09
C LEU A 103 17.57 10.00 0.83
N GLU A 104 17.91 11.02 0.04
CA GLU A 104 19.33 11.33 -0.26
C GLU A 104 20.11 11.83 0.96
N LYS A 105 19.42 12.47 1.92
CA LYS A 105 20.01 13.09 3.11
C LYS A 105 19.11 12.93 4.33
N GLU A 106 19.72 12.88 5.51
CA GLU A 106 18.99 12.78 6.78
C GLU A 106 18.25 14.06 7.16
N ASN A 107 18.82 15.22 6.84
CA ASN A 107 18.24 16.55 7.07
C ASN A 107 17.30 16.99 5.94
N MET A 108 16.51 16.07 5.41
CA MET A 108 15.55 16.34 4.34
C MET A 108 14.18 15.73 4.66
N ILE A 109 13.13 16.53 4.43
CA ILE A 109 11.75 16.05 4.36
C ILE A 109 11.24 16.21 2.94
N LYS A 110 10.76 15.11 2.37
CA LYS A 110 10.05 15.10 1.08
C LYS A 110 8.55 15.12 1.33
N ILE A 111 7.84 15.98 0.63
CA ILE A 111 6.39 16.11 0.70
C ILE A 111 5.80 15.91 -0.68
N GLU A 112 4.80 15.03 -0.76
CA GLU A 112 4.09 14.71 -2.00
C GLU A 112 2.59 14.91 -1.80
N LEU A 113 1.97 15.58 -2.78
CA LEU A 113 0.53 15.85 -2.82
C LEU A 113 0.01 15.42 -4.19
N TYR A 114 -0.85 14.39 -4.22
CA TYR A 114 -1.43 13.86 -5.45
C TYR A 114 -2.91 14.15 -5.49
N GLU A 115 -3.41 14.65 -6.62
CA GLU A 115 -4.85 14.77 -6.81
C GLU A 115 -5.50 13.39 -6.79
N ASP A 116 -6.50 13.24 -5.93
CA ASP A 116 -7.36 12.07 -5.94
C ASP A 116 -8.38 12.21 -7.07
N ASN A 117 -8.34 11.24 -7.98
CA ASN A 117 -9.25 11.14 -9.12
C ASN A 117 -10.48 10.26 -8.82
N SER A 118 -10.64 9.79 -7.58
CA SER A 118 -11.82 9.05 -7.18
C SER A 118 -13.09 9.89 -7.32
N GLU A 119 -14.17 9.23 -7.72
CA GLU A 119 -15.47 9.89 -7.82
C GLU A 119 -15.92 10.41 -6.45
N THR A 120 -16.50 11.61 -6.47
CA THR A 120 -17.04 12.21 -5.25
C THR A 120 -18.39 11.59 -4.96
N ASN A 121 -18.56 11.05 -3.76
CA ASN A 121 -19.82 10.45 -3.34
C ASN A 121 -20.82 11.52 -2.89
N PHE A 122 -22.09 11.32 -3.23
CA PHE A 122 -23.19 12.19 -2.82
C PHE A 122 -24.25 11.38 -2.07
N ASP A 123 -24.88 11.99 -1.07
CA ASP A 123 -26.02 11.38 -0.37
C ASP A 123 -27.28 11.42 -1.25
N LYS A 124 -28.35 10.75 -0.83
CA LYS A 124 -29.65 10.73 -1.53
C LYS A 124 -30.28 12.12 -1.72
N ARG A 125 -29.74 13.16 -1.06
CA ARG A 125 -30.20 14.56 -1.12
C ARG A 125 -29.24 15.44 -1.95
N GLY A 126 -28.26 14.85 -2.62
CA GLY A 126 -27.28 15.55 -3.46
C GLY A 126 -26.20 16.29 -2.68
N ARG A 127 -26.06 16.05 -1.36
CA ARG A 127 -24.97 16.65 -0.57
C ARG A 127 -23.72 15.78 -0.68
N ARG A 128 -22.57 16.42 -0.88
CA ARG A 128 -21.27 15.73 -0.90
C ARG A 128 -21.07 14.99 0.42
N ILE A 129 -20.80 13.69 0.32
CA ILE A 129 -20.40 12.87 1.46
C ILE A 129 -18.91 13.11 1.67
N ASN A 130 -18.55 13.58 2.86
CA ASN A 130 -17.14 13.76 3.21
C ASN A 130 -16.44 12.40 3.22
N ARG A 131 -15.26 12.36 2.61
CA ARG A 131 -14.40 11.18 2.68
C ARG A 131 -13.98 10.94 4.13
N ILE A 132 -13.94 9.67 4.52
CA ILE A 132 -13.42 9.30 5.84
C ILE A 132 -11.92 9.63 5.85
N LYS A 133 -11.49 10.41 6.85
CA LYS A 133 -10.07 10.71 7.05
C LYS A 133 -9.35 9.47 7.56
N VAL A 134 -8.26 9.12 6.89
CA VAL A 134 -7.38 8.00 7.20
C VAL A 134 -5.94 8.50 7.23
N SER A 135 -5.25 8.22 8.33
CA SER A 135 -3.86 8.60 8.54
C SER A 135 -3.01 7.35 8.80
N SER A 136 -1.88 7.25 8.12
CA SER A 136 -0.96 6.11 8.20
C SER A 136 0.43 6.54 8.67
N ILE A 137 1.00 5.77 9.59
CA ILE A 137 2.36 5.95 10.09
C ILE A 137 3.16 4.72 9.66
N ILE A 138 4.16 4.90 8.81
CA ILE A 138 4.98 3.80 8.26
C ILE A 138 6.46 4.08 8.58
N PRO A 139 6.96 3.69 9.78
CA PRO A 139 8.32 4.02 10.20
C PRO A 139 9.39 3.62 9.18
N ASN A 140 9.27 2.42 8.58
CA ASN A 140 10.20 1.93 7.56
C ASN A 140 9.42 1.39 6.36
N LEU A 141 9.34 2.18 5.29
CA LEU A 141 8.61 1.81 4.08
C LEU A 141 9.18 0.55 3.43
N SER A 142 10.51 0.45 3.35
CA SER A 142 11.17 -0.68 2.68
C SER A 142 10.89 -1.98 3.43
N GLY A 143 11.03 -1.96 4.76
CA GLY A 143 10.70 -3.10 5.61
C GLY A 143 9.23 -3.50 5.51
N VAL A 144 8.30 -2.53 5.49
CA VAL A 144 6.87 -2.82 5.31
C VAL A 144 6.60 -3.42 3.93
N LYS A 145 7.18 -2.86 2.85
CA LYS A 145 7.05 -3.41 1.50
C LYS A 145 7.55 -4.85 1.42
N GLN A 146 8.72 -5.14 1.97
CA GLN A 146 9.28 -6.50 2.03
C GLN A 146 8.35 -7.46 2.77
N ASN A 147 7.83 -7.05 3.93
CA ASN A 147 6.90 -7.86 4.72
C ASN A 147 5.60 -8.14 3.96
N VAL A 148 5.00 -7.12 3.32
CA VAL A 148 3.78 -7.27 2.53
C VAL A 148 4.03 -8.18 1.33
N SER A 149 5.13 -8.00 0.60
CA SER A 149 5.50 -8.86 -0.52
C SER A 149 5.72 -10.31 -0.10
N ARG A 150 6.36 -10.54 1.05
CA ARG A 150 6.54 -11.89 1.62
C ARG A 150 5.19 -12.52 1.94
N LEU A 151 4.30 -11.82 2.65
CA LEU A 151 2.97 -12.32 3.00
C LEU A 151 2.12 -12.62 1.77
N ALA A 152 2.15 -11.75 0.75
CA ALA A 152 1.46 -11.98 -0.52
C ALA A 152 1.99 -13.26 -1.21
N SER A 153 3.31 -13.42 -1.26
CA SER A 153 3.95 -14.59 -1.88
C SER A 153 3.63 -15.88 -1.13
N GLU A 154 3.70 -15.88 0.20
CA GLU A 154 3.34 -17.01 1.06
C GLU A 154 1.87 -17.41 0.84
N ARG A 155 0.96 -16.43 0.80
CA ARG A 155 -0.47 -16.69 0.61
C ARG A 155 -0.79 -17.26 -0.76
N ILE A 156 -0.21 -16.71 -1.83
CA ILE A 156 -0.41 -17.24 -3.19
C ILE A 156 0.19 -18.64 -3.33
N SER A 157 1.39 -18.86 -2.80
CA SER A 157 2.03 -20.17 -2.83
C SER A 157 1.17 -21.22 -2.11
N GLN A 158 0.60 -20.86 -0.96
CA GLN A 158 -0.32 -21.73 -0.25
C GLN A 158 -1.54 -22.11 -1.11
N ILE A 159 -2.20 -21.13 -1.73
CA ILE A 159 -3.35 -21.38 -2.61
C ILE A 159 -2.96 -22.30 -3.78
N PHE A 160 -1.80 -22.05 -4.40
CA PHE A 160 -1.28 -22.90 -5.47
C PHE A 160 -1.07 -24.34 -5.00
N TYR A 161 -0.39 -24.56 -3.87
CA TYR A 161 -0.13 -25.90 -3.36
C TYR A 161 -1.40 -26.61 -2.90
N ASP A 162 -2.35 -25.90 -2.29
CA ASP A 162 -3.66 -26.45 -1.94
C ASP A 162 -4.39 -26.95 -3.19
N PHE A 163 -4.35 -26.17 -4.28
CA PHE A 163 -4.94 -26.56 -5.55
C PHE A 163 -4.18 -27.72 -6.22
N MET A 164 -2.84 -27.66 -6.27
CA MET A 164 -2.00 -28.72 -6.82
C MET A 164 -2.16 -30.04 -6.06
N ASN A 165 -2.40 -30.00 -4.75
CA ASN A 165 -2.69 -31.18 -3.93
C ASN A 165 -4.02 -31.85 -4.28
N VAL A 166 -4.96 -31.12 -4.91
CA VAL A 166 -6.20 -31.67 -5.45
C VAL A 166 -5.96 -32.25 -6.84
N VAL A 167 -5.29 -31.50 -7.73
CA VAL A 167 -5.03 -31.91 -9.12
C VAL A 167 -4.09 -33.12 -9.19
N LYS A 168 -3.01 -33.13 -8.40
CA LYS A 168 -1.98 -34.18 -8.28
C LYS A 168 -1.26 -34.61 -9.57
N ASP A 169 -1.55 -33.97 -10.69
CA ASP A 169 -0.94 -34.22 -11.99
C ASP A 169 -0.42 -32.91 -12.59
N ARG A 170 0.89 -32.86 -12.87
CA ARG A 170 1.58 -31.66 -13.37
C ARG A 170 1.29 -31.38 -14.85
N LYS A 171 1.02 -32.42 -15.64
CA LYS A 171 0.59 -32.26 -17.04
C LYS A 171 -0.80 -31.64 -17.09
N LEU A 172 -1.73 -32.14 -16.27
CA LEU A 172 -3.05 -31.53 -16.11
C LEU A 172 -2.93 -30.10 -15.59
N MET A 173 -2.09 -29.84 -14.58
CA MET A 173 -1.84 -28.49 -14.09
C MET A 173 -1.30 -27.54 -15.17
N SER A 174 -0.37 -28.01 -16.02
CA SER A 174 0.16 -27.24 -17.14
C SER A 174 -0.96 -26.82 -18.10
N LYS A 175 -1.90 -27.74 -18.40
CA LYS A 175 -3.09 -27.44 -19.22
C LYS A 175 -4.02 -26.43 -18.55
N ILE A 176 -4.34 -26.61 -17.27
CA ILE A 176 -5.19 -25.67 -16.51
C ILE A 176 -4.61 -24.25 -16.58
N LEU A 177 -3.29 -24.14 -16.44
CA LEU A 177 -2.59 -22.86 -16.48
C LEU A 177 -2.39 -22.32 -17.90
N GLY A 178 -2.59 -23.14 -18.93
CA GLY A 178 -2.38 -22.77 -20.33
C GLY A 178 -0.90 -22.56 -20.67
N VAL A 179 -0.01 -23.36 -20.07
CA VAL A 179 1.44 -23.33 -20.34
C VAL A 179 1.89 -24.63 -21.00
N GLU A 180 3.07 -24.61 -21.62
CA GLU A 180 3.71 -25.82 -22.12
C GLU A 180 3.87 -26.85 -21.00
N GLU A 181 3.70 -28.13 -21.36
CA GLU A 181 3.80 -29.23 -20.41
C GLU A 181 5.15 -29.18 -19.68
N THR A 182 5.09 -29.08 -18.36
CA THR A 182 6.28 -29.02 -17.52
C THR A 182 6.08 -29.78 -16.22
N TYR A 183 7.19 -30.31 -15.72
CA TYR A 183 7.28 -30.93 -14.40
C TYR A 183 7.99 -30.04 -13.37
N ASP A 184 8.38 -28.83 -13.79
CA ASP A 184 9.03 -27.84 -12.94
C ASP A 184 7.97 -27.01 -12.19
N ASP A 185 7.92 -27.21 -10.87
CA ASP A 185 6.99 -26.51 -9.99
C ASP A 185 7.21 -24.99 -10.02
N ASP A 186 8.42 -24.51 -10.30
CA ASP A 186 8.72 -23.08 -10.39
C ASP A 186 8.06 -22.42 -11.61
N ILE A 187 7.93 -23.16 -12.72
CA ILE A 187 7.23 -22.65 -13.92
C ILE A 187 5.73 -22.62 -13.65
N LEU A 188 5.18 -23.67 -13.04
CA LEU A 188 3.76 -23.76 -12.71
C LEU A 188 3.33 -22.69 -11.69
N ILE A 189 4.10 -22.48 -10.63
CA ILE A 189 3.77 -21.46 -9.62
C ILE A 189 3.85 -20.04 -10.18
N ARG A 190 4.82 -19.76 -11.07
CA ARG A 190 4.90 -18.46 -11.77
C ARG A 190 3.72 -18.24 -12.68
N ALA A 191 3.33 -19.24 -13.46
CA ALA A 191 2.16 -19.16 -14.33
C ALA A 191 0.86 -18.97 -13.53
N PHE A 192 0.72 -19.65 -12.39
CA PHE A 192 -0.38 -19.44 -11.46
C PHE A 192 -0.36 -18.02 -10.88
N TYR A 193 0.80 -17.54 -10.44
CA TYR A 193 0.97 -16.20 -9.90
C TYR A 193 0.56 -15.12 -10.90
N GLU A 194 1.00 -15.19 -12.16
CA GLU A 194 0.66 -14.18 -13.17
C GLU A 194 -0.85 -14.01 -13.37
N GLN A 195 -1.61 -15.09 -13.25
CA GLN A 195 -3.06 -15.09 -13.49
C GLN A 195 -3.87 -14.80 -12.23
N TYR A 196 -3.39 -15.29 -11.09
CA TYR A 196 -4.17 -15.36 -9.86
C TYR A 196 -3.53 -14.65 -8.68
N ARG A 197 -2.44 -13.88 -8.88
CA ARG A 197 -1.76 -13.16 -7.79
C ARG A 197 -2.71 -12.28 -6.98
N GLU A 198 -3.80 -11.78 -7.54
CA GLU A 198 -4.77 -10.94 -6.84
C GLU A 198 -5.58 -11.71 -5.78
N LEU A 199 -5.65 -13.05 -5.85
CA LEU A 199 -6.38 -13.87 -4.86
C LEU A 199 -5.83 -13.72 -3.43
N TRP A 200 -4.61 -13.22 -3.25
CA TRP A 200 -4.07 -12.96 -1.91
C TRP A 200 -4.83 -11.85 -1.18
N PHE A 201 -5.31 -10.84 -1.91
CA PHE A 201 -5.96 -9.66 -1.37
C PHE A 201 -6.73 -8.93 -2.48
N THR A 202 -8.03 -9.19 -2.55
CA THR A 202 -8.92 -8.58 -3.55
C THR A 202 -10.33 -8.39 -3.01
N THR A 203 -11.20 -7.76 -3.79
CA THR A 203 -12.62 -7.62 -3.44
C THR A 203 -13.36 -8.95 -3.66
N LYS A 204 -14.46 -9.19 -2.95
CA LYS A 204 -15.27 -10.42 -3.16
C LYS A 204 -15.72 -10.61 -4.61
N GLN A 205 -16.04 -9.52 -5.30
CA GLN A 205 -16.43 -9.59 -6.71
C GLN A 205 -15.27 -10.10 -7.56
N ARG A 206 -14.10 -9.49 -7.42
CA ARG A 206 -12.91 -9.87 -8.18
C ARG A 206 -12.38 -11.25 -7.81
N GLU A 207 -12.49 -11.63 -6.54
CA GLU A 207 -12.22 -12.99 -6.08
C GLU A 207 -13.09 -14.01 -6.83
N ASN A 208 -14.40 -13.77 -6.91
CA ASN A 208 -15.33 -14.65 -7.63
C ASN A 208 -14.98 -14.74 -9.12
N GLU A 209 -14.67 -13.61 -9.77
CA GLU A 209 -14.25 -13.60 -11.19
C GLU A 209 -13.02 -14.47 -11.43
N LEU A 210 -12.00 -14.36 -10.57
CA LEU A 210 -10.77 -15.14 -10.66
C LEU A 210 -11.01 -16.64 -10.40
N LEU A 211 -11.84 -16.95 -9.40
CA LEU A 211 -12.19 -18.34 -9.09
C LEU A 211 -13.04 -18.98 -10.18
N ASP A 212 -13.97 -18.25 -10.80
CA ASP A 212 -14.78 -18.77 -11.90
C ASP A 212 -13.92 -18.99 -13.15
N LEU A 213 -12.96 -18.11 -13.43
CA LEU A 213 -11.96 -18.33 -14.48
C LEU A 213 -11.14 -19.60 -14.23
N LEU A 214 -10.68 -19.82 -12.99
CA LEU A 214 -9.93 -21.01 -12.62
C LEU A 214 -10.79 -22.29 -12.78
N LYS A 215 -12.06 -22.25 -12.35
CA LYS A 215 -12.99 -23.37 -12.51
C LYS A 215 -13.20 -23.72 -13.98
N GLU A 216 -13.45 -22.73 -14.83
CA GLU A 216 -13.71 -22.96 -16.24
C GLU A 216 -12.49 -23.55 -16.95
N ARG A 217 -11.28 -23.01 -16.69
CA ARG A 217 -10.04 -23.59 -17.21
C ARG A 217 -9.80 -25.01 -16.72
N SER A 218 -10.14 -25.27 -15.46
CA SER A 218 -10.02 -26.62 -14.89
C SER A 218 -10.95 -27.60 -15.59
N ARG A 219 -12.20 -27.18 -15.87
CA ARG A 219 -13.18 -27.99 -16.59
C ARG A 219 -12.69 -28.34 -17.99
N VAL A 220 -12.27 -27.35 -18.77
CA VAL A 220 -11.77 -27.54 -20.14
C VAL A 220 -10.54 -28.45 -20.15
N ALA A 221 -9.56 -28.21 -19.29
CA ALA A 221 -8.35 -29.02 -19.22
C ALA A 221 -8.64 -30.49 -18.82
N LEU A 222 -9.63 -30.72 -17.94
CA LEU A 222 -10.06 -32.07 -17.58
C LEU A 222 -10.73 -32.80 -18.75
N GLU A 223 -11.60 -32.12 -19.49
CA GLU A 223 -12.26 -32.67 -20.68
C GLU A 223 -11.21 -33.13 -21.71
N GLU A 224 -10.28 -32.25 -22.07
CA GLU A 224 -9.18 -32.56 -22.99
C GLU A 224 -8.26 -33.68 -22.46
N TYR A 225 -7.97 -33.68 -21.16
CA TYR A 225 -7.10 -34.70 -20.56
C TYR A 225 -7.75 -36.09 -20.60
N PHE A 226 -9.05 -36.20 -20.35
CA PHE A 226 -9.75 -37.49 -20.42
C PHE A 226 -9.94 -37.99 -21.85
N GLU A 227 -10.18 -37.10 -22.81
CA GLU A 227 -10.26 -37.45 -24.24
C GLU A 227 -8.93 -38.06 -24.73
N GLU A 228 -7.79 -37.42 -24.45
CA GLU A 228 -6.46 -37.93 -24.82
C GLU A 228 -6.12 -39.30 -24.21
N GLN A 229 -6.59 -39.56 -22.97
CA GLN A 229 -6.40 -40.86 -22.32
C GLN A 229 -7.29 -41.95 -22.89
N SER A 230 -8.42 -41.58 -23.51
CA SER A 230 -9.36 -42.51 -24.13
C SER A 230 -8.97 -42.93 -25.56
N GLU A 231 -8.25 -42.06 -26.29
CA GLU A 231 -7.74 -42.37 -27.64
C GLU A 231 -6.40 -43.15 -27.64
N GLY A 232 -5.73 -43.22 -26.48
CA GLY A 232 -4.45 -43.93 -26.30
C GLY A 232 -4.54 -45.40 -25.86
N ASN A 233 -5.75 -45.96 -25.72
CA ASN A 233 -6.02 -47.38 -25.42
C ASN A 233 -6.64 -48.09 -26.63
#